data_AF-A0A7C2YUS5-F1
#
_entry.id   AF-A0A7C2YUS5-F1
#
_cell.length_a   1.000
_cell.length_b   1.000
_cell.length_c   1.000
_cell.angle_alpha   90.00
_cell.angle_beta   90.00
_cell.angle_gamma   90.00
#
_symmetry.space_group_name_H-M   'P 1'
#
loop_
_entity.id
_entity.type
_entity.pdbx_description
1 polymer ?
#
loop_
_entity_poly.entity_id
_entity_poly.type
_entity_poly.pdbx_seq_one_letter_code
_entity_poly.pdbx_strand_id
1 'polypeptide(L)'
;ERDDIKNIEKLLDMMKKYKNKEERKAKFITVVCLVGKGEKRFFKGEIDGYITFQPKGNNGFGYDPVFEVPEIGKTFAELTLEEKNKISHRTKAFLKLKEYLEKKVK
;
A
#
# COMPACT_ATOMS: atom_id res chain seq x y z
N GLU A 1 -8.37 20.02 2.05
CA GLU A 1 -9.13 19.01 1.28
C GLU A 1 -8.18 17.91 0.81
N ARG A 2 -8.55 16.62 0.92
CA ARG A 2 -7.73 15.50 0.41
C ARG A 2 -8.17 15.23 -1.02
N ASP A 3 -7.40 15.74 -1.97
CA ASP A 3 -7.61 15.50 -3.39
C ASP A 3 -6.52 14.52 -3.88
N ASP A 4 -6.93 13.27 -4.12
CA ASP A 4 -6.02 12.21 -4.54
C ASP A 4 -5.37 12.53 -5.89
N ILE A 5 -6.09 13.19 -6.80
CA ILE A 5 -5.59 13.58 -8.12
C ILE A 5 -4.46 14.60 -7.95
N LYS A 6 -4.68 15.68 -7.18
CA LYS A 6 -3.64 16.69 -6.91
C LYS A 6 -2.40 16.10 -6.22
N ASN A 7 -2.60 15.13 -5.32
CA ASN A 7 -1.51 14.44 -4.66
C ASN A 7 -0.68 13.59 -5.64
N ILE A 8 -1.35 12.86 -6.54
CA ILE A 8 -0.70 12.10 -7.62
C ILE A 8 0.07 13.03 -8.55
N GLU A 9 -0.55 14.11 -9.02
CA GLU A 9 0.09 15.09 -9.91
C GLU A 9 1.36 15.67 -9.29
N LYS A 10 1.26 16.09 -8.02
CA LYS A 10 2.41 16.58 -7.25
C LYS A 10 3.51 15.53 -7.12
N LEU A 11 3.16 14.29 -6.78
CA LEU A 11 4.12 13.19 -6.67
C LEU A 11 4.83 12.95 -8.01
N LEU A 12 4.08 12.86 -9.10
CA LEU A 12 4.63 12.63 -10.43
C LEU A 12 5.54 13.77 -10.87
N ASP A 13 5.17 15.02 -10.60
CA ASP A 13 5.99 16.20 -10.87
C ASP A 13 7.33 16.15 -10.13
N MET A 14 7.29 15.90 -8.81
CA MET A 14 8.49 15.74 -7.99
C MET A 14 9.41 14.61 -8.45
N MET A 15 8.83 13.58 -9.07
CA MET A 15 9.57 12.42 -9.56
C MET A 15 9.97 12.53 -11.03
N LYS A 16 9.65 13.60 -11.77
CA LYS A 16 9.98 13.75 -13.21
C LYS A 16 11.46 13.59 -13.52
N LYS A 17 12.35 13.91 -12.58
CA LYS A 17 13.81 13.79 -12.74
C LYS A 17 14.30 12.33 -12.74
N TYR A 18 13.58 11.41 -12.12
CA TYR A 18 13.93 10.00 -12.05
C TYR A 18 13.40 9.29 -13.30
N LYS A 19 14.30 9.03 -14.26
CA LYS A 19 13.96 8.47 -15.57
C LYS A 19 13.95 6.95 -15.57
N ASN A 20 14.65 6.33 -14.63
CA ASN A 20 14.72 4.88 -14.54
C ASN A 20 13.70 4.36 -13.51
N LYS A 21 13.07 3.22 -13.81
CA LYS A 21 12.13 2.56 -12.89
C LYS A 21 12.78 2.28 -11.52
N GLU A 22 14.04 1.86 -11.51
CA GLU A 22 14.78 1.52 -10.29
C GLU A 22 14.98 2.71 -9.34
N GLU A 23 14.97 3.94 -9.84
CA GLU A 23 15.05 5.17 -9.04
C GLU A 23 13.69 5.57 -8.43
N ARG A 24 12.62 4.87 -8.81
CA ARG A 24 11.23 5.16 -8.42
C ARG A 24 10.67 4.14 -7.43
N LYS A 25 11.53 3.41 -6.72
CA LYS A 25 11.14 2.46 -5.67
C LYS A 25 10.29 3.16 -4.60
N ALA A 26 9.21 2.51 -4.22
CA ALA A 26 8.29 2.98 -3.20
C ALA A 26 7.74 1.81 -2.40
N LYS A 27 7.15 2.12 -1.24
CA LYS A 27 6.54 1.14 -0.37
C LYS A 27 5.25 1.70 0.20
N PHE A 28 4.20 0.89 0.17
CA PHE A 28 3.04 1.13 1.04
C PHE A 28 3.24 0.42 2.37
N ILE A 29 2.94 1.12 3.48
CA ILE A 29 3.10 0.61 4.84
C ILE A 29 1.79 0.83 5.60
N THR A 30 1.31 -0.20 6.30
CA THR A 30 0.25 -0.10 7.31
C THR A 30 0.80 -0.60 8.63
N VAL A 31 0.56 0.15 9.70
CA VAL A 31 0.85 -0.28 11.08
C VAL A 31 -0.46 -0.27 11.85
N VAL A 32 -0.90 -1.44 12.32
CA VAL A 32 -2.07 -1.59 13.18
C VAL A 32 -1.61 -1.61 14.63
N CYS A 33 -2.22 -0.81 15.50
CA CYS A 33 -1.94 -0.79 16.94
C CYS A 33 -3.10 -1.45 17.69
N LEU A 34 -2.82 -2.53 18.42
CA LEU A 34 -3.73 -3.14 19.37
C LEU A 34 -3.39 -2.61 20.77
N VAL A 35 -4.37 -2.00 21.44
CA VAL A 35 -4.22 -1.48 22.81
C VAL A 35 -5.17 -2.26 23.73
N GLY A 36 -4.63 -2.86 24.78
CA GLY A 36 -5.43 -3.61 25.75
C GLY A 36 -4.58 -4.16 26.90
N LYS A 37 -5.20 -4.41 28.07
CA LYS A 37 -4.52 -4.96 29.27
C LYS A 37 -3.23 -4.20 29.68
N GLY A 38 -3.21 -2.88 29.46
CA GLY A 38 -2.05 -2.03 29.75
C GLY A 38 -0.89 -2.15 28.75
N GLU A 39 -1.01 -2.97 27.71
CA GLU A 39 0.01 -3.11 26.66
C GLU A 39 -0.43 -2.53 25.31
N LYS A 40 0.56 -2.15 24.50
CA LYS A 40 0.39 -1.76 23.10
C LYS A 40 1.19 -2.72 22.23
N ARG A 41 0.58 -3.24 21.17
CA ARG A 41 1.24 -4.10 20.18
C ARG A 41 1.02 -3.58 18.78
N PHE A 42 2.07 -3.61 17.97
CA PHE A 42 2.07 -3.06 16.62
C PHE A 42 2.25 -4.18 15.59
N PHE A 43 1.44 -4.15 14.54
CA PHE A 43 1.46 -5.10 13.44
C PHE A 43 1.72 -4.34 12.14
N LYS A 44 2.93 -4.49 11.61
CA LYS A 44 3.36 -3.82 10.37
C LYS A 44 3.15 -4.73 9.17
N GLY A 45 2.42 -4.26 8.18
CA GLY A 45 2.32 -4.84 6.85
C GLY A 45 2.88 -3.87 5.82
N GLU A 46 3.61 -4.40 4.85
CA GLU A 46 4.24 -3.60 3.81
C GLU A 46 4.28 -4.33 2.46
N ILE A 47 4.36 -3.54 1.41
CA ILE A 47 4.53 -4.03 0.04
C ILE A 47 5.42 -3.08 -0.72
N ASP A 48 6.46 -3.64 -1.32
CA ASP A 48 7.39 -2.95 -2.20
C ASP A 48 6.78 -2.78 -3.59
N GLY A 49 7.16 -1.69 -4.25
CA GLY A 49 6.74 -1.41 -5.61
C GLY A 49 7.44 -0.22 -6.20
N TYR A 50 6.86 0.30 -7.26
CA TYR A 50 7.43 1.40 -8.03
C TYR A 50 6.38 2.46 -8.30
N ILE A 51 6.77 3.73 -8.27
CA ILE A 51 5.92 4.80 -8.77
C ILE A 51 5.99 4.82 -10.29
N THR A 52 4.85 4.66 -10.96
CA THR A 52 4.77 4.71 -12.42
C THR A 52 5.06 6.12 -12.95
N PHE A 53 5.25 6.26 -14.25
CA PHE A 53 5.42 7.56 -14.91
C PHE A 53 4.09 8.29 -15.15
N GLN A 54 3.00 7.54 -15.21
CA GLN A 54 1.64 8.00 -15.46
C GLN A 54 0.64 7.12 -14.69
N PRO A 55 -0.52 7.65 -14.26
CA PRO A 55 -1.54 6.86 -13.60
C PRO A 55 -2.09 5.78 -14.53
N LYS A 56 -2.39 4.60 -13.98
CA LYS A 56 -3.06 3.48 -14.65
C LYS A 56 -4.13 2.92 -13.73
N GLY A 57 -5.28 2.56 -14.28
CA GLY A 57 -6.42 2.02 -13.54
C GLY A 57 -7.27 3.08 -12.84
N ASN A 58 -8.50 2.71 -12.51
CA ASN A 58 -9.54 3.61 -11.97
C ASN A 58 -10.12 3.14 -10.62
N ASN A 59 -9.66 2.00 -10.10
CA ASN A 59 -10.12 1.47 -8.82
C ASN A 59 -9.30 2.04 -7.66
N GLY A 60 -9.77 1.82 -6.44
CA GLY A 60 -9.01 2.15 -5.24
C GLY A 60 -9.05 3.63 -4.89
N PHE A 61 -8.00 4.12 -4.24
CA PHE A 61 -7.90 5.48 -3.71
C PHE A 61 -6.43 5.90 -3.49
N GLY A 62 -6.21 7.18 -3.19
CA GLY A 62 -4.88 7.71 -2.88
C GLY A 62 -3.92 7.50 -4.05
N TYR A 63 -2.75 6.92 -3.77
CA TYR A 63 -1.69 6.70 -4.76
C TYR A 63 -1.82 5.36 -5.52
N ASP A 64 -2.93 4.64 -5.36
CA ASP A 64 -3.15 3.37 -6.05
C ASP A 64 -2.94 3.43 -7.58
N PRO A 65 -3.35 4.49 -8.30
CA PRO A 65 -3.15 4.58 -9.75
C PRO A 65 -1.70 4.68 -10.18
N VAL A 66 -0.79 5.05 -9.28
CA VAL A 66 0.63 5.22 -9.60
C VAL A 66 1.54 4.25 -8.88
N PHE A 67 1.01 3.34 -8.07
CA PHE A 67 1.79 2.36 -7.34
C PHE A 67 1.73 0.98 -8.01
N GLU A 68 2.78 0.64 -8.77
CA GLU A 68 2.93 -0.64 -9.45
C GLU A 68 3.55 -1.70 -8.52
N VAL A 69 2.90 -2.85 -8.42
CA VAL A 69 3.40 -4.00 -7.66
C VAL A 69 4.21 -4.91 -8.58
N PRO A 70 5.50 -5.19 -8.29
CA PRO A 70 6.38 -5.89 -9.22
C PRO A 70 5.93 -7.33 -9.50
N GLU A 71 5.42 -8.01 -8.48
CA GLU A 71 4.98 -9.42 -8.55
C GLU A 71 3.81 -9.65 -9.51
N ILE A 72 3.01 -8.61 -9.79
CA ILE A 72 1.81 -8.71 -10.65
C ILE A 72 1.87 -7.79 -11.88
N GLY A 73 2.87 -6.90 -11.97
CA GLY A 73 3.07 -5.99 -13.11
C GLY A 73 1.93 -4.98 -13.34
N LYS A 74 1.10 -4.74 -12.32
CA LYS A 74 -0.07 -3.84 -12.37
C LYS A 74 -0.03 -2.84 -11.23
N THR A 75 -0.67 -1.69 -11.43
CA THR A 75 -0.94 -0.75 -10.33
C THR A 75 -2.04 -1.27 -9.42
N PHE A 76 -2.13 -0.76 -8.20
CA PHE A 76 -3.24 -1.13 -7.33
C PHE A 76 -4.60 -0.68 -7.85
N ALA A 77 -4.67 0.38 -8.66
CA ALA A 77 -5.92 0.82 -9.26
C ALA A 77 -6.37 -0.02 -10.46
N GLU A 78 -5.48 -0.85 -11.00
CA GLU A 78 -5.83 -1.85 -12.02
C GLU A 78 -6.39 -3.14 -11.41
N LEU A 79 -6.27 -3.33 -10.10
CA LEU A 79 -6.82 -4.48 -9.39
C LEU A 79 -8.27 -4.26 -8.98
N THR A 80 -9.04 -5.33 -8.97
CA THR A 80 -10.31 -5.37 -8.23
C THR A 80 -10.02 -5.30 -6.72
N LEU A 81 -11.04 -4.93 -5.96
CA LEU A 81 -10.95 -4.91 -4.49
C LEU A 81 -10.57 -6.29 -3.93
N GLU A 82 -11.09 -7.38 -4.52
CA GLU A 82 -10.79 -8.74 -4.08
C GLU A 82 -9.33 -9.12 -4.32
N GLU A 83 -8.78 -8.83 -5.51
CA GLU A 83 -7.37 -9.07 -5.82
C GLU A 83 -6.46 -8.24 -4.90
N LYS A 84 -6.77 -6.95 -4.71
CA LYS A 84 -6.01 -6.08 -3.82
C LYS A 84 -6.02 -6.61 -2.38
N ASN A 85 -7.16 -7.09 -1.90
CA ASN A 85 -7.30 -7.63 -0.55
C ASN A 85 -6.50 -8.91 -0.33
N LYS A 86 -6.03 -9.61 -1.36
CA LYS A 86 -5.16 -10.78 -1.21
C LYS A 86 -3.70 -10.39 -0.89
N ILE A 87 -3.23 -9.26 -1.42
CA ILE A 87 -1.80 -8.91 -1.39
C ILE A 87 -1.46 -7.61 -0.66
N SER A 88 -2.45 -6.76 -0.35
CA SER A 88 -2.18 -5.40 0.15
C SER A 88 -1.38 -5.39 1.46
N HIS A 89 -0.59 -4.34 1.64
CA HIS A 89 0.10 -4.01 2.89
C HIS A 89 -0.86 -3.98 4.10
N ARG A 90 -2.12 -3.53 3.89
CA ARG A 90 -3.16 -3.53 4.92
C ARG A 90 -3.55 -4.96 5.30
N THR A 91 -3.84 -5.82 4.32
CA THR A 91 -4.12 -7.24 4.55
C THR A 91 -2.99 -7.89 5.33
N LYS A 92 -1.73 -7.67 4.92
CA LYS A 92 -0.55 -8.20 5.62
C LYS A 92 -0.49 -7.76 7.09
N ALA A 93 -0.85 -6.51 7.40
CA ALA A 93 -0.88 -6.02 8.78
C ALA A 93 -1.99 -6.69 9.61
N PHE A 94 -3.19 -6.83 9.03
CA PHE A 94 -4.33 -7.45 9.71
C PHE A 94 -4.19 -8.97 9.85
N LEU A 95 -3.55 -9.67 8.92
CA LEU A 95 -3.24 -11.09 9.07
C LEU A 95 -2.31 -11.33 10.26
N LYS A 96 -1.27 -10.50 10.43
CA LYS A 96 -0.38 -10.57 11.61
C LYS A 96 -1.14 -10.32 12.92
N LEU A 97 -2.09 -9.37 12.92
CA LEU A 97 -2.96 -9.16 14.06
C LEU A 97 -3.86 -10.38 14.32
N LYS A 98 -4.49 -10.94 13.28
CA LYS A 98 -5.33 -12.13 13.36
C LYS A 98 -4.58 -13.31 13.98
N GLU A 99 -3.39 -13.63 13.45
CA GLU A 99 -2.52 -14.69 13.99
C GLU A 99 -2.17 -14.46 15.47
N TYR A 100 -1.91 -13.21 15.86
CA TYR A 100 -1.65 -12.87 17.25
C TYR A 100 -2.86 -13.14 18.15
N LEU A 101 -4.06 -12.74 17.72
CA LEU A 101 -5.29 -12.95 18.48
C LEU A 101 -5.65 -14.44 18.59
N GLU A 102 -5.52 -15.21 17.51
CA GLU A 102 -5.77 -16.66 17.52
C GLU A 102 -4.86 -17.40 18.50
N LYS A 103 -3.61 -16.95 18.66
CA LYS A 103 -2.66 -17.49 19.66
C LYS A 103 -2.98 -17.11 21.10
N LYS A 104 -3.81 -16.09 21.34
CA LYS A 104 -4.18 -15.59 22.67
C LYS A 104 -5.55 -16.05 23.16
N VAL A 105 -6.37 -16.62 22.26
CA VAL A 105 -7.72 -17.13 22.56
C VAL A 105 -7.73 -18.65 22.82
N LYS A 106 -6.61 -19.33 22.57
CA LYS A 106 -6.34 -20.68 23.11
C LYS A 106 -5.83 -20.57 24.55
#